data_AF-A0A429MRT2-F1
#
_entry.id   AF-A0A429MRT2-F1
#
_cell.length_a   1.000
_cell.length_b   1.000
_cell.length_c   1.000
_cell.angle_alpha   90.00
_cell.angle_beta   90.00
_cell.angle_gamma   90.00
#
_symmetry.space_group_name_H-M   'P 1'
#
loop_
_entity.id
_entity.type
_entity.pdbx_description
1 polymer ?
#
loop_
_entity_poly.entity_id
_entity_poly.type
_entity_poly.pdbx_seq_one_letter_code
_entity_poly.pdbx_strand_id
1 'polypeptide(L)'
;LASKSGKIEIPAKTHGEGLEPIKTVRDFIGEFPAIKAGEIHPDDLWHRSPTLNERNLVRIQNTPEGGDRRHWPNHLINECHKAHSGHMDVYGRMSWDKPAPTLTTRCYSYSNGRFGHPDTNQHRAISVREASRLQTFPQDFIFKGSVVEASRQIGNAVPCEMAKQFGLSILKHYEEVKNKNGKD
;
A
#
# COMPACT_ATOMS: atom_id res chain seq x y z
N LEU A 1 -1.42 13.94 -20.73
CA LEU A 1 -0.30 14.89 -20.56
C LEU A 1 -0.43 15.98 -21.63
N ALA A 2 -0.12 17.23 -21.30
CA ALA A 2 -0.18 18.33 -22.26
C ALA A 2 1.11 19.16 -22.15
N SER A 3 1.70 19.51 -23.28
CA SER A 3 2.92 20.31 -23.36
C SER A 3 2.73 21.38 -24.43
N LYS A 4 3.18 22.61 -24.14
CA LYS A 4 3.18 23.72 -25.09
C LYS A 4 4.32 23.63 -26.12
N SER A 5 5.32 22.80 -25.85
CA SER A 5 6.57 22.74 -26.62
C SER A 5 6.68 21.49 -27.50
N GLY A 6 5.54 20.85 -27.78
CA GLY A 6 5.45 19.63 -28.58
C GLY A 6 4.72 18.50 -27.87
N LYS A 7 4.48 17.40 -28.61
CA LYS A 7 3.84 16.20 -28.09
C LYS A 7 4.73 15.55 -27.03
N ILE A 8 4.18 15.33 -25.84
CA ILE A 8 4.81 14.54 -24.78
C ILE A 8 4.14 13.17 -24.74
N GLU A 9 4.92 12.11 -24.65
CA GLU A 9 4.43 10.73 -24.61
C GLU A 9 4.39 10.21 -23.18
N ILE A 10 3.45 9.30 -22.92
CA ILE A 10 3.39 8.58 -21.65
C ILE A 10 4.49 7.51 -21.68
N PRO A 11 5.26 7.32 -20.60
CA PRO A 11 6.26 6.26 -20.51
C PRO A 11 5.67 4.89 -20.88
N ALA A 12 6.44 4.10 -21.62
CA ALA A 12 6.05 2.74 -21.96
C ALA A 12 5.88 1.88 -20.70
N LYS A 13 5.03 0.87 -20.79
CA LYS A 13 4.82 -0.11 -19.72
C LYS A 13 6.14 -0.84 -19.45
N THR A 14 6.53 -0.94 -18.18
CA THR A 14 7.79 -1.58 -17.78
C THR A 14 7.62 -2.96 -17.14
N HIS A 15 6.41 -3.32 -16.69
CA HIS A 15 6.16 -4.57 -15.96
C HIS A 15 4.95 -5.36 -16.51
N GLY A 16 4.93 -6.68 -16.32
CA GLY A 16 3.84 -7.57 -16.72
C GLY A 16 4.28 -8.66 -17.69
N GLU A 17 3.33 -9.26 -18.42
CA GLU A 17 3.60 -10.34 -19.38
C GLU A 17 4.62 -9.90 -20.45
N GLY A 18 5.70 -10.66 -20.60
CA GLY A 18 6.81 -10.35 -21.51
C GLY A 18 7.71 -9.19 -21.08
N LEU A 19 7.56 -8.68 -19.86
CA LEU A 19 8.32 -7.57 -19.28
C LEU A 19 8.83 -7.93 -17.87
N GLU A 20 9.33 -6.95 -17.12
CA GLU A 20 9.76 -7.16 -15.74
C GLU A 20 8.60 -7.64 -14.84
N PRO A 21 8.87 -8.50 -13.83
CA PRO A 21 7.83 -9.02 -12.94
C PRO A 21 7.12 -7.92 -12.15
N ILE A 22 5.79 -7.99 -12.08
CA ILE A 22 5.00 -7.04 -11.28
C ILE A 22 5.44 -7.14 -9.81
N LYS A 23 5.75 -5.98 -9.21
CA LYS A 23 6.10 -5.90 -7.79
C LYS A 23 4.92 -6.26 -6.91
N THR A 24 5.22 -7.04 -5.88
CA THR A 24 4.28 -7.68 -4.96
C THR A 24 4.42 -7.08 -3.56
N VAL A 25 3.49 -7.40 -2.66
CA VAL A 25 3.61 -7.00 -1.25
C VAL A 25 4.93 -7.48 -0.64
N ARG A 26 5.38 -8.68 -1.01
CA ARG A 26 6.66 -9.26 -0.55
C ARG A 26 7.86 -8.36 -0.85
N ASP A 27 7.91 -7.79 -2.05
CA ASP A 27 9.02 -6.92 -2.48
C ASP A 27 9.18 -5.65 -1.63
N PHE A 28 8.10 -5.20 -0.97
CA PHE A 28 8.12 -3.94 -0.23
C PHE A 28 8.17 -4.10 1.28
N ILE A 29 7.55 -5.16 1.82
CA ILE A 29 7.41 -5.33 3.26
C ILE A 29 7.94 -6.68 3.79
N GLY A 30 8.44 -7.55 2.91
CA GLY A 30 8.87 -8.92 3.29
C GLY A 30 10.06 -8.98 4.24
N GLU A 31 10.90 -7.94 4.26
CA GLU A 31 12.10 -7.87 5.11
C GLU A 31 11.86 -7.15 6.45
N PHE A 32 10.64 -6.65 6.69
CA PHE A 32 10.35 -5.98 7.95
C PHE A 32 10.37 -6.97 9.12
N PRO A 33 10.95 -6.56 10.27
CA PRO A 33 10.88 -7.37 11.48
C PRO A 33 9.43 -7.58 11.91
N ALA A 34 9.14 -8.74 12.49
CA ALA A 34 7.79 -9.01 12.96
C ALA A 34 7.45 -8.13 14.19
N ILE A 35 6.23 -7.59 14.20
CA ILE A 35 5.63 -6.91 15.36
C ILE A 35 4.24 -7.47 15.61
N LYS A 36 3.71 -7.30 16.83
CA LYS A 36 2.35 -7.69 17.21
C LYS A 36 1.35 -6.54 17.01
N ALA A 37 0.06 -6.86 17.09
CA ALA A 37 -0.98 -5.84 17.16
C ALA A 37 -0.78 -4.94 18.39
N GLY A 38 -0.76 -3.63 18.19
CA GLY A 38 -0.52 -2.63 19.23
C GLY A 38 0.96 -2.33 19.51
N GLU A 39 1.88 -3.03 18.86
CA GLU A 39 3.32 -2.89 19.07
C GLU A 39 3.94 -1.81 18.17
N ILE A 40 5.08 -1.28 18.62
CA ILE A 40 5.95 -0.35 17.92
C ILE A 40 7.33 -0.99 17.90
N HIS A 41 7.97 -1.06 16.73
CA HIS A 41 9.35 -1.51 16.63
C HIS A 41 10.29 -0.48 17.29
N PRO A 42 11.29 -0.90 18.09
CA PRO A 42 12.16 0.02 18.83
C PRO A 42 12.95 0.99 17.91
N ASP A 43 13.35 0.52 16.73
CA ASP A 43 14.20 1.31 15.82
C ASP A 43 13.42 2.10 14.76
N ASP A 44 12.09 1.92 14.68
CA ASP A 44 11.27 2.66 13.74
C ASP A 44 9.89 2.98 14.33
N LEU A 45 9.73 4.23 14.75
CA LEU A 45 8.49 4.77 15.32
C LEU A 45 7.28 4.64 14.38
N TRP A 46 7.50 4.52 13.07
CA TRP A 46 6.43 4.33 12.09
C TRP A 46 6.17 2.87 11.78
N HIS A 47 7.08 1.96 12.14
CA HIS A 47 6.83 0.54 12.12
C HIS A 47 6.03 0.14 13.37
N ARG A 48 4.78 0.56 13.37
CA ARG A 48 3.81 0.31 14.43
C ARG A 48 2.46 -0.12 13.88
N SER A 49 1.83 -1.07 14.55
CA SER A 49 0.48 -1.54 14.23
C SER A 49 -0.53 -1.02 15.27
N PRO A 50 -1.78 -0.70 14.89
CA PRO A 50 -2.81 -0.45 15.88
C PRO A 50 -3.09 -1.70 16.71
N THR A 51 -3.58 -1.47 17.93
CA THR A 51 -4.19 -2.51 18.76
C THR A 51 -5.48 -3.00 18.11
N LEU A 52 -5.70 -4.31 18.10
CA LEU A 52 -6.97 -4.90 17.69
C LEU A 52 -7.81 -5.18 18.93
N ASN A 53 -9.11 -4.88 18.85
CA ASN A 53 -10.06 -5.40 19.84
C ASN A 53 -10.19 -6.92 19.71
N GLU A 54 -10.70 -7.58 20.75
CA GLU A 54 -10.83 -9.04 20.82
C GLU A 54 -11.53 -9.63 19.58
N ARG A 55 -12.65 -9.03 19.17
CA ARG A 55 -13.41 -9.49 18.01
C ARG A 55 -12.58 -9.43 16.72
N ASN A 56 -11.82 -8.36 16.50
CA ASN A 56 -10.96 -8.20 15.33
C ASN A 56 -9.72 -9.08 15.40
N LEU A 57 -9.21 -9.38 16.60
CA LEU A 57 -8.14 -10.35 16.79
C LEU A 57 -8.59 -11.75 16.37
N VAL A 58 -9.78 -12.18 16.83
CA VAL A 58 -10.35 -13.47 16.42
C VAL A 58 -10.62 -13.50 14.92
N ARG A 59 -11.13 -12.41 14.34
CA ARG A 59 -11.32 -12.29 12.88
C ARG A 59 -10.03 -12.50 12.11
N ILE A 60 -8.96 -11.78 12.45
CA ILE A 60 -7.70 -11.87 11.71
C ILE A 60 -7.01 -13.23 11.89
N GLN A 61 -7.20 -13.88 13.04
CA GLN A 61 -6.78 -15.28 13.25
C GLN A 61 -7.52 -16.27 12.32
N ASN A 62 -8.78 -15.99 12.00
CA ASN A 62 -9.58 -16.80 11.07
C ASN A 62 -9.47 -16.35 9.60
N THR A 63 -8.65 -15.34 9.30
CA THR A 63 -8.40 -14.89 7.93
C THR A 63 -7.08 -15.50 7.44
N PRO A 64 -7.09 -16.39 6.43
CA PRO A 64 -5.85 -16.89 5.81
C PRO A 64 -5.15 -15.80 4.99
N GLU A 65 -3.91 -16.04 4.56
CA GLU A 65 -3.21 -15.14 3.62
C GLU A 65 -4.08 -14.88 2.38
N GLY A 66 -4.20 -13.62 1.96
CA GLY A 66 -5.06 -13.22 0.84
C GLY A 66 -6.56 -13.46 1.07
N GLY A 67 -6.94 -13.97 2.24
CA GLY A 67 -8.31 -14.29 2.61
C GLY A 67 -9.11 -13.08 3.07
N ASP A 68 -10.38 -13.34 3.36
CA ASP A 68 -11.36 -12.38 3.86
C ASP A 68 -12.46 -13.09 4.66
N ARG A 69 -13.51 -12.35 5.01
CA ARG A 69 -14.64 -12.78 5.84
C ARG A 69 -15.37 -14.04 5.38
N ARG A 70 -15.21 -14.49 4.12
CA ARG A 70 -15.80 -15.76 3.64
C ARG A 70 -15.23 -17.00 4.31
N HIS A 71 -14.06 -16.89 4.92
CA HIS A 71 -13.41 -17.99 5.63
C HIS A 71 -13.84 -18.06 7.09
N TRP A 72 -14.61 -17.09 7.57
CA TRP A 72 -14.97 -17.00 8.97
C TRP A 72 -16.23 -17.80 9.30
N PRO A 73 -16.35 -18.30 10.53
CA PRO A 73 -17.65 -18.75 11.05
C PRO A 73 -18.65 -17.58 11.10
N ASN A 74 -19.94 -17.91 10.90
CA ASN A 74 -21.02 -16.92 10.74
C ASN A 74 -21.13 -15.89 11.88
N HIS A 75 -20.77 -16.24 13.11
CA HIS A 75 -20.82 -15.33 14.27
C HIS A 75 -19.79 -14.18 14.21
N LEU A 76 -18.72 -14.33 13.42
CA LEU A 76 -17.73 -13.27 13.22
C LEU A 76 -18.12 -12.29 12.12
N ILE A 77 -19.05 -12.66 11.24
CA ILE A 77 -19.56 -11.80 10.16
C ILE A 77 -20.53 -10.78 10.75
N ASN A 78 -20.35 -9.50 10.43
CA ASN A 78 -21.30 -8.44 10.83
C ASN A 78 -22.68 -8.68 10.19
N GLU A 79 -23.77 -8.34 10.89
CA GLU A 79 -25.13 -8.50 10.35
C GLU A 79 -25.32 -7.78 9.01
N CYS A 80 -24.82 -6.54 8.88
CA CYS A 80 -24.87 -5.75 7.65
C CYS A 80 -24.15 -6.39 6.46
N HIS A 81 -23.28 -7.38 6.71
CA HIS A 81 -22.50 -8.08 5.71
C HIS A 81 -23.06 -9.47 5.38
N LYS A 82 -24.04 -9.98 6.13
CA LYS A 82 -24.65 -11.31 5.88
C LYS A 82 -25.57 -11.32 4.66
N ALA A 83 -26.28 -10.22 4.43
CA ALA A 83 -27.21 -10.07 3.29
C ALA A 83 -26.62 -9.28 2.11
N HIS A 84 -25.32 -9.00 2.12
CA HIS A 84 -24.66 -8.15 1.13
C HIS A 84 -23.33 -8.75 0.63
N SER A 85 -23.16 -8.81 -0.69
CA SER A 85 -22.00 -9.39 -1.37
C SER A 85 -20.88 -8.38 -1.71
N GLY A 86 -21.01 -7.11 -1.30
CA GLY A 86 -19.97 -6.10 -1.45
C GLY A 86 -18.98 -6.04 -0.28
N HIS A 87 -18.03 -5.10 -0.39
CA HIS A 87 -17.02 -4.78 0.63
C HIS A 87 -16.16 -5.98 1.07
N MET A 88 -15.82 -6.86 0.12
CA MET A 88 -15.09 -8.09 0.38
C MET A 88 -13.65 -7.86 0.85
N ASP A 89 -13.08 -6.69 0.58
CA ASP A 89 -11.75 -6.33 1.06
C ASP A 89 -11.72 -5.97 2.55
N VAL A 90 -12.85 -5.56 3.13
CA VAL A 90 -12.91 -5.12 4.52
C VAL A 90 -12.55 -6.30 5.43
N TYR A 91 -11.59 -6.09 6.33
CA TYR A 91 -11.01 -7.13 7.19
C TYR A 91 -10.26 -8.25 6.42
N GLY A 92 -9.83 -7.99 5.19
CA GLY A 92 -9.02 -8.93 4.44
C GLY A 92 -7.54 -8.87 4.84
N ARG A 93 -6.82 -9.98 4.63
CA ARG A 93 -5.36 -9.98 4.61
C ARG A 93 -4.85 -9.72 3.20
N MET A 94 -3.72 -9.03 3.11
CA MET A 94 -2.96 -8.99 1.86
C MET A 94 -2.42 -10.39 1.53
N SER A 95 -1.99 -10.57 0.29
CA SER A 95 -1.23 -11.75 -0.13
C SER A 95 0.18 -11.32 -0.48
N TRP A 96 1.16 -12.14 -0.10
CA TRP A 96 2.57 -11.84 -0.32
C TRP A 96 2.89 -11.68 -1.80
N ASP A 97 2.37 -12.58 -2.62
CA ASP A 97 2.75 -12.72 -4.04
C ASP A 97 1.76 -12.01 -4.98
N LYS A 98 1.04 -11.01 -4.46
CA LYS A 98 0.14 -10.14 -5.23
C LYS A 98 0.50 -8.68 -5.02
N PRO A 99 0.10 -7.77 -5.94
CA PRO A 99 0.19 -6.34 -5.70
C PRO A 99 -0.61 -5.93 -4.46
N ALA A 100 -0.16 -4.86 -3.81
CA ALA A 100 -0.89 -4.25 -2.70
C ALA A 100 -2.26 -3.74 -3.17
N PRO A 101 -3.30 -3.79 -2.31
CA PRO A 101 -4.53 -3.06 -2.59
C PRO A 101 -4.28 -1.56 -2.54
N THR A 102 -5.22 -0.77 -3.08
CA THR A 102 -5.18 0.69 -2.96
C THR A 102 -5.14 1.10 -1.48
N LEU A 103 -4.08 1.79 -1.09
CA LEU A 103 -3.92 2.30 0.27
C LEU A 103 -4.75 3.57 0.46
N THR A 104 -5.78 3.48 1.29
CA THR A 104 -6.65 4.62 1.61
C THR A 104 -6.12 5.41 2.81
N THR A 105 -6.74 6.55 3.12
CA THR A 105 -6.38 7.39 4.26
C THR A 105 -6.49 6.71 5.63
N ARG A 106 -7.13 5.54 5.69
CA ARG A 106 -7.25 4.70 6.90
C ARG A 106 -6.58 3.34 6.71
N CYS A 107 -5.53 3.27 5.90
CA CYS A 107 -4.77 2.03 5.63
C CYS A 107 -4.14 1.37 6.87
N TYR A 108 -3.95 2.12 7.96
CA TYR A 108 -3.52 1.53 9.24
C TYR A 108 -4.59 0.65 9.89
N SER A 109 -5.87 0.81 9.56
CA SER A 109 -6.98 0.15 10.24
C SER A 109 -7.40 -1.14 9.53
N TYR A 110 -7.37 -2.25 10.26
CA TYR A 110 -7.81 -3.56 9.74
C TYR A 110 -9.26 -3.55 9.21
N SER A 111 -10.14 -2.72 9.78
CA SER A 111 -11.58 -2.68 9.42
C SER A 111 -11.91 -1.79 8.23
N ASN A 112 -10.91 -1.22 7.54
CA ASN A 112 -11.14 -0.22 6.48
C ASN A 112 -10.72 -0.68 5.09
N GLY A 113 -10.29 -1.94 4.96
CA GLY A 113 -9.89 -2.53 3.70
C GLY A 113 -9.07 -3.79 3.94
N ARG A 114 -8.38 -4.25 2.89
CA ARG A 114 -7.52 -5.43 2.92
C ARG A 114 -6.16 -5.07 3.50
N PHE A 115 -6.17 -4.64 4.75
CA PHE A 115 -5.00 -4.09 5.44
C PHE A 115 -4.48 -5.01 6.53
N GLY A 116 -4.95 -6.26 6.60
CA GLY A 116 -4.32 -7.30 7.42
C GLY A 116 -2.95 -7.68 6.86
N HIS A 117 -1.96 -7.83 7.74
CA HIS A 117 -0.62 -8.26 7.38
C HIS A 117 -0.67 -9.67 6.74
N PRO A 118 0.08 -9.95 5.66
CA PRO A 118 0.04 -11.23 4.96
C PRO A 118 0.56 -12.42 5.78
N ASP A 119 1.56 -12.22 6.65
CA ASP A 119 2.01 -13.25 7.59
C ASP A 119 0.90 -13.62 8.59
N THR A 120 0.45 -14.87 8.51
CA THR A 120 -0.63 -15.39 9.34
C THR A 120 -0.24 -15.42 10.81
N ASN A 121 1.04 -15.54 11.18
CA ASN A 121 1.51 -15.63 12.56
C ASN A 121 1.48 -14.29 13.32
N GLN A 122 1.48 -13.16 12.61
CA GLN A 122 1.57 -11.83 13.24
C GLN A 122 0.22 -11.28 13.70
N HIS A 123 -0.90 -11.78 13.12
CA HIS A 123 -2.28 -11.43 13.52
C HIS A 123 -2.54 -9.93 13.76
N ARG A 124 -2.07 -9.07 12.85
CA ARG A 124 -2.16 -7.60 12.96
C ARG A 124 -2.51 -6.93 11.64
N ALA A 125 -2.85 -5.64 11.69
CA ALA A 125 -2.87 -4.81 10.49
C ALA A 125 -1.44 -4.52 10.01
N ILE A 126 -1.29 -4.06 8.77
CA ILE A 126 -0.04 -3.46 8.33
C ILE A 126 0.28 -2.22 9.18
N SER A 127 1.56 -1.98 9.37
CA SER A 127 2.06 -0.79 10.04
C SER A 127 2.05 0.44 9.13
N VAL A 128 2.19 1.62 9.73
CA VAL A 128 2.31 2.88 8.97
C VAL A 128 3.53 2.86 8.04
N ARG A 129 4.66 2.32 8.52
CA ARG A 129 5.88 2.17 7.71
C ARG A 129 5.65 1.23 6.53
N GLU A 130 5.07 0.06 6.76
CA GLU A 130 4.74 -0.89 5.68
C GLU A 130 3.82 -0.24 4.64
N ALA A 131 2.78 0.48 5.08
CA ALA A 131 1.91 1.23 4.17
C ALA A 131 2.69 2.27 3.35
N SER A 132 3.64 2.99 3.97
CA SER A 132 4.49 3.95 3.25
C SER A 132 5.37 3.28 2.20
N ARG A 133 5.94 2.10 2.48
CA ARG A 133 6.78 1.35 1.55
C ARG A 133 5.98 0.83 0.36
N LEU A 134 4.74 0.39 0.58
CA LEU A 134 3.80 0.02 -0.48
C LEU A 134 3.38 1.22 -1.35
N GLN A 135 3.36 2.44 -0.78
CA GLN A 135 3.26 3.70 -1.53
C GLN A 135 4.62 4.20 -2.07
N THR A 136 5.66 3.37 -2.02
CA THR A 136 7.02 3.62 -2.53
C THR A 136 7.75 4.80 -1.88
N PHE A 137 7.30 5.28 -0.72
CA PHE A 137 8.07 6.26 0.07
C PHE A 137 9.42 5.68 0.46
N PRO A 138 10.51 6.48 0.48
CA PRO A 138 11.79 6.06 1.04
C PRO A 138 11.64 5.49 2.45
N GLN A 139 12.47 4.50 2.80
CA GLN A 139 12.37 3.81 4.10
C GLN A 139 12.61 4.77 5.28
N ASP A 140 13.47 5.76 5.09
CA ASP A 140 13.83 6.80 6.04
C ASP A 140 12.89 8.02 6.00
N PHE A 141 11.80 7.97 5.21
CA PHE A 141 10.86 9.09 5.15
C PHE A 141 10.25 9.36 6.53
N ILE A 142 10.33 10.63 6.95
CA ILE A 142 9.84 11.10 8.25
C ILE A 142 8.44 11.70 8.09
N PHE A 143 7.44 11.05 8.67
CA PHE A 143 6.10 11.61 8.77
C PHE A 143 6.00 12.56 9.96
N LYS A 144 5.12 13.57 9.86
CA LYS A 144 4.78 14.48 10.97
C LYS A 144 3.32 14.28 11.38
N GLY A 145 3.06 14.41 12.68
CA GLY A 145 1.73 14.29 13.27
C GLY A 145 1.45 12.91 13.87
N SER A 146 0.18 12.63 14.09
CA SER A 146 -0.31 11.36 14.62
C SER A 146 -0.28 10.24 13.57
N VAL A 147 -0.47 8.98 14.00
CA VAL A 147 -0.64 7.82 13.10
C VAL A 147 -1.76 8.03 12.09
N VAL A 148 -2.85 8.67 12.50
CA VAL A 148 -3.99 8.96 11.63
C VAL A 148 -3.60 9.97 10.54
N GLU A 149 -2.85 11.00 10.91
CA GLU A 149 -2.38 12.02 9.97
C GLU A 149 -1.31 11.49 9.02
N ALA A 150 -0.40 10.66 9.50
CA ALA A 150 0.60 9.99 8.67
C ALA A 150 -0.07 9.03 7.68
N SER A 151 -1.06 8.24 8.13
CA SER A 151 -1.84 7.36 7.23
C SER A 151 -2.64 8.13 6.19
N ARG A 152 -3.14 9.32 6.54
CA ARG A 152 -3.79 10.23 5.59
C ARG A 152 -2.80 10.78 4.57
N GLN A 153 -1.59 11.16 4.99
CA GLN A 153 -0.51 11.58 4.09
C GLN A 153 -0.18 10.46 3.09
N ILE A 154 0.01 9.23 3.59
CA ILE A 154 0.31 8.05 2.77
C ILE A 154 -0.83 7.74 1.80
N GLY A 155 -2.08 7.69 2.27
CA GLY A 155 -3.23 7.33 1.44
C GLY A 155 -3.59 8.36 0.38
N ASN A 156 -3.28 9.64 0.60
CA ASN A 156 -3.51 10.71 -0.38
C ASN A 156 -2.31 10.92 -1.33
N ALA A 157 -1.16 10.35 -1.03
CA ALA A 157 0.03 10.55 -1.83
C ALA A 157 -0.06 9.83 -3.19
N VAL A 158 0.56 10.43 -4.19
CA VAL A 158 0.97 9.73 -5.41
C VAL A 158 2.18 8.86 -5.05
N PRO A 159 2.25 7.58 -5.49
CA PRO A 159 3.42 6.76 -5.24
C PRO A 159 4.70 7.46 -5.69
N CYS A 160 5.70 7.58 -4.82
CA CYS A 160 6.93 8.30 -5.10
C CYS A 160 7.67 7.80 -6.36
N GLU A 161 7.73 6.48 -6.57
CA GLU A 161 8.38 5.93 -7.77
C GLU A 161 7.58 6.26 -9.03
N MET A 162 6.25 6.27 -8.97
CA MET A 162 5.41 6.72 -10.09
C MET A 162 5.73 8.19 -10.42
N ALA A 163 5.72 9.07 -9.41
CA ALA A 163 6.03 10.49 -9.60
C ALA A 163 7.42 10.71 -10.21
N LYS A 164 8.42 9.94 -9.76
CA LYS A 164 9.79 9.97 -10.32
C LYS A 164 9.82 9.59 -11.80
N GLN A 165 9.14 8.51 -12.20
CA GLN A 165 9.12 8.08 -13.61
C GLN A 165 8.47 9.13 -14.53
N PHE A 166 7.39 9.77 -14.08
CA PHE A 166 6.80 10.91 -14.79
C PHE A 166 7.75 12.11 -14.86
N GLY A 167 8.44 12.43 -13.76
CA GLY A 167 9.44 13.50 -13.71
C GLY A 167 10.57 13.29 -14.70
N LEU A 168 11.13 12.08 -14.77
CA LEU A 168 12.17 11.71 -15.75
C LEU A 168 11.68 11.84 -17.19
N SER A 169 10.44 11.41 -17.46
CA SER A 169 9.83 11.55 -18.79
C SER A 169 9.68 13.01 -19.21
N ILE A 170 9.28 13.89 -18.27
CA ILE A 170 9.13 15.32 -18.53
C ILE A 170 10.51 15.97 -18.74
N LEU A 171 11.50 15.60 -17.94
CA LEU A 171 12.87 16.12 -18.07
C LEU A 171 13.47 15.75 -19.43
N LYS A 172 13.34 14.48 -19.85
CA LYS A 172 13.78 14.03 -21.16
C LYS A 172 13.12 14.84 -22.28
N HIS A 173 11.80 15.02 -22.23
CA HIS A 173 11.07 15.85 -23.20
C HIS A 173 11.59 17.29 -23.25
N TYR A 174 11.84 17.89 -22.08
CA TYR A 174 12.38 19.24 -21.98
C TYR A 174 13.76 19.37 -22.63
N GLU A 175 14.66 18.43 -22.37
CA GLU A 175 16.01 18.39 -22.95
C GLU A 175 15.98 18.21 -24.47
N GLU A 176 15.11 17.33 -24.98
CA GLU A 176 14.93 17.09 -26.41
C GLU A 176 14.44 18.35 -27.15
N VAL A 177 13.52 19.11 -26.55
CA VAL A 177 13.05 20.38 -27.12
C VAL A 177 14.14 21.44 -27.06
N LYS A 178 14.83 21.59 -25.93
CA LYS A 178 15.90 22.59 -25.76
C LYS A 178 17.02 22.39 -26.78
N ASN A 179 17.44 21.14 -27.01
CA ASN A 179 18.50 20.81 -27.95
C ASN A 179 18.12 21.05 -29.42
N LYS A 180 16.83 21.02 -29.75
CA LYS A 180 16.34 21.40 -31.09
C LYS A 180 16.40 22.91 -31.28
N ASN A 181 16.00 23.70 -30.27
CA ASN A 181 15.96 25.16 -30.35
C ASN A 181 17.33 25.84 -30.21
N GLY A 182 18.36 25.14 -29.69
CA GLY A 182 19.73 25.65 -29.57
C GLY A 182 20.65 25.32 -30.75
N LYS A 183 20.10 24.74 -31.82
CA LYS A 183 20.83 24.42 -33.07
C LYS A 183 20.44 25.34 -34.24
N ASP A 184 19.61 26.35 -33.97
CA ASP A 184 19.23 27.41 -34.91
C ASP A 184 19.98 28.71 -34.59
#